data_AF-A0A059C194-F1
#
_entry.id   AF-A0A059C194-F1
#
_cell.length_a   1.000
_cell.length_b   1.000
_cell.length_c   1.000
_cell.angle_alpha   90.00
_cell.angle_beta   90.00
_cell.angle_gamma   90.00
#
_symmetry.space_group_name_H-M   'P 1'
#
loop_
_entity.id
_entity.type
_entity.pdbx_description
1 polymer ?
#
loop_
_entity_poly.entity_id
_entity_poly.type
_entity_poly.pdbx_seq_one_letter_code
_entity_poly.pdbx_strand_id
1 'polypeptide(L)'
;MSGHVSGQSGAQLHGVSQQNGNVIPNMVAAGSGASHAAFGVDMDTLGARHYMQEKIFFLLAQQHQQPIDDSQIHKLKDIAQRLEDGLFKSSHSK
;
A
#
# COMPACT_ATOMS: atom_id res chain seq x y z
N MET A 1 -20.57 15.84 -61.54
CA MET A 1 -20.01 14.49 -61.73
C MET A 1 -19.19 14.13 -60.51
N SER A 2 -19.25 12.85 -60.13
CA SER A 2 -18.61 12.14 -59.00
C SER A 2 -19.13 12.41 -57.59
N GLY A 3 -19.93 11.45 -57.14
CA GLY A 3 -20.40 11.31 -55.77
C GLY A 3 -19.38 10.64 -54.85
N HIS A 4 -19.59 10.86 -53.55
CA HIS A 4 -18.95 10.10 -52.48
C HIS A 4 -19.97 9.06 -51.99
N VAL A 5 -19.55 7.79 -51.94
CA VAL A 5 -20.33 6.71 -51.32
C VAL A 5 -19.94 6.63 -49.85
N SER A 6 -20.92 6.89 -48.98
CA SER A 6 -20.82 6.74 -47.53
C SER A 6 -21.18 5.30 -47.17
N GLY A 7 -20.22 4.56 -46.61
CA GLY A 7 -20.44 3.23 -46.04
C GLY A 7 -20.85 3.34 -44.58
N GLN A 8 -22.13 3.61 -44.34
CA GLN A 8 -22.76 3.58 -43.02
C GLN A 8 -23.20 2.14 -42.70
N SER A 9 -22.41 1.41 -41.91
CA SER A 9 -22.88 0.18 -41.27
C SER A 9 -23.58 0.52 -39.97
N GLY A 10 -24.90 0.67 -40.03
CA GLY A 10 -25.76 0.75 -38.86
C GLY A 10 -25.99 -0.64 -38.26
N ALA A 11 -25.85 -0.77 -36.96
CA ALA A 11 -26.44 -1.86 -36.19
C ALA A 11 -26.96 -1.32 -34.85
N GLN A 12 -28.16 -0.75 -34.94
CA GLN A 12 -29.28 -0.98 -34.03
C GLN A 12 -29.05 -0.78 -32.52
N LEU A 13 -29.60 0.32 -32.03
CA LEU A 13 -30.13 0.42 -30.68
C LEU A 13 -31.17 -0.69 -30.45
N HIS A 14 -30.95 -1.52 -29.42
CA HIS A 14 -32.03 -2.10 -28.64
C HIS A 14 -31.60 -2.06 -27.18
N GLY A 15 -32.13 -1.08 -26.44
CA GLY A 15 -32.20 -1.21 -25.00
C GLY A 15 -33.09 -2.41 -24.69
N VAL A 16 -32.67 -3.28 -23.77
CA VAL A 16 -33.38 -3.66 -22.54
C VAL A 16 -32.57 -4.72 -21.81
N SER A 17 -32.42 -4.53 -20.50
CA SER A 17 -32.41 -5.57 -19.47
C SER A 17 -31.44 -6.75 -19.62
N GLN A 18 -30.41 -6.82 -18.78
CA GLN A 18 -30.55 -7.43 -17.45
C GLN A 18 -29.23 -7.43 -16.67
N GLN A 19 -29.33 -6.86 -15.48
CA GLN A 19 -28.53 -7.09 -14.29
C GLN A 19 -28.11 -8.56 -14.16
N ASN A 20 -26.81 -8.84 -14.24
CA ASN A 20 -26.23 -9.93 -13.45
C ASN A 20 -24.76 -9.65 -13.17
N GLY A 21 -24.44 -9.56 -11.87
CA GLY A 21 -23.12 -9.24 -11.36
C GLY A 21 -22.15 -10.39 -11.55
N ASN A 22 -21.13 -10.15 -12.37
CA ASN A 22 -19.74 -10.44 -12.04
C ASN A 22 -18.87 -9.85 -13.14
N VAL A 23 -18.52 -8.57 -13.00
CA VAL A 23 -17.42 -8.00 -13.77
C VAL A 23 -16.15 -8.54 -13.14
N ILE A 24 -15.63 -9.65 -13.68
CA ILE A 24 -14.21 -9.95 -13.55
C ILE A 24 -13.52 -8.98 -14.52
N PRO A 25 -12.74 -7.99 -14.06
CA PRO A 25 -11.91 -7.24 -14.99
C PRO A 25 -10.80 -8.19 -15.42
N ASN A 26 -10.93 -8.72 -16.64
CA ASN A 26 -9.86 -9.35 -17.38
C ASN A 26 -8.78 -8.29 -17.63
N MET A 27 -7.91 -8.06 -16.64
CA MET A 27 -6.71 -7.25 -16.77
C MET A 27 -5.66 -8.04 -17.55
N VAL A 28 -5.89 -8.21 -18.85
CA VAL A 28 -4.80 -8.41 -19.81
C VAL A 28 -4.15 -7.05 -20.05
N ALA A 29 -3.50 -6.52 -19.02
CA ALA A 29 -2.65 -5.35 -19.13
C ALA A 29 -1.35 -5.81 -19.80
N ALA A 30 -1.30 -5.56 -21.10
CA ALA A 30 -0.07 -5.58 -21.88
C ALA A 30 1.03 -4.80 -21.16
N GLY A 31 2.18 -5.44 -20.98
CA GLY A 31 3.47 -4.79 -20.73
C GLY A 31 3.58 -4.00 -19.43
N SER A 32 3.90 -4.67 -18.33
CA SER A 32 4.53 -4.04 -17.15
C SER A 32 5.32 -5.07 -16.36
N GLY A 33 6.50 -5.42 -16.86
CA GLY A 33 7.50 -6.24 -16.15
C GLY A 33 8.20 -5.51 -15.01
N ALA A 34 7.48 -4.69 -14.23
CA ALA A 34 8.07 -3.86 -13.18
C ALA A 34 7.06 -3.52 -12.06
N SER A 35 6.41 -4.50 -11.44
CA SER A 35 5.41 -4.19 -10.39
C SER A 35 5.18 -5.30 -9.35
N HIS A 36 6.14 -6.21 -9.14
CA HIS A 36 6.04 -7.17 -8.02
C HIS A 36 7.21 -7.03 -7.05
N ALA A 37 8.43 -6.81 -7.56
CA ALA A 37 9.61 -6.64 -6.71
C ALA A 37 9.52 -5.39 -5.81
N ALA A 38 9.06 -4.25 -6.36
CA ALA A 38 8.97 -2.98 -5.61
C ALA A 38 8.01 -3.04 -4.42
N PHE A 39 6.88 -3.75 -4.54
CA PHE A 39 5.93 -3.93 -3.43
C PHE A 39 6.45 -4.91 -2.38
N GLY A 40 7.25 -5.92 -2.78
CA GLY A 40 7.89 -6.86 -1.85
C GLY A 40 8.93 -6.19 -0.96
N VAL A 41 9.89 -5.46 -1.55
CA VAL A 41 10.92 -4.75 -0.77
C VAL A 41 10.32 -3.66 0.15
N ASP A 42 9.20 -3.06 -0.23
CA ASP A 42 8.47 -2.10 0.61
C ASP A 42 7.83 -2.79 1.83
N MET A 43 7.23 -3.97 1.65
CA MET A 43 6.67 -4.77 2.75
C MET A 43 7.75 -5.33 3.69
N ASP A 44 8.87 -5.80 3.15
CA ASP A 44 10.01 -6.26 3.97
C ASP A 44 10.59 -5.11 4.81
N THR A 45 10.65 -3.92 4.22
CA THR A 45 11.11 -2.71 4.90
C THR A 45 10.11 -2.31 5.98
N LEU A 46 8.81 -2.27 5.67
CA LEU A 46 7.77 -1.95 6.66
C LEU A 46 7.77 -2.93 7.84
N GLY A 47 7.94 -4.23 7.58
CA GLY A 47 8.07 -5.25 8.61
C GLY A 47 9.29 -5.04 9.50
N ALA A 48 10.45 -4.74 8.91
CA ALA A 48 11.67 -4.42 9.66
C ALA A 48 11.51 -3.18 10.53
N ARG A 49 10.83 -2.14 10.01
CA ARG A 49 10.55 -0.91 10.75
C ARG A 49 9.64 -1.15 11.95
N HIS A 50 8.56 -1.90 11.77
CA HIS A 50 7.68 -2.29 12.88
C HIS A 50 8.41 -3.11 13.95
N TYR A 51 9.23 -4.07 13.52
CA TYR A 51 10.07 -4.85 14.43
C TYR A 51 11.05 -3.97 15.23
N MET A 52 11.68 -2.99 14.59
CA MET A 52 12.56 -2.04 15.28
C MET A 52 11.80 -1.20 16.32
N GLN A 53 10.61 -0.69 15.98
CA GLN A 53 9.77 0.05 16.93
C GLN A 53 9.44 -0.79 18.17
N GLU A 54 9.07 -2.06 17.97
CA GLU A 54 8.78 -2.99 19.07
C GLU A 54 10.01 -3.24 19.95
N LYS A 55 11.19 -3.43 19.34
CA LYS A 55 12.45 -3.60 20.09
C LYS A 55 12.87 -2.36 20.86
N ILE A 56 12.74 -1.17 20.26
CA ILE A 56 13.02 0.09 20.94
C ILE A 56 12.06 0.26 22.12
N PHE A 57 10.76 0.06 21.91
CA PHE A 57 9.77 0.11 22.99
C PHE A 57 10.12 -0.87 24.12
N PHE A 58 10.45 -2.12 23.79
CA PHE A 58 10.79 -3.14 24.79
C PHE A 58 12.02 -2.73 25.64
N LEU A 59 13.08 -2.20 25.00
CA LEU A 59 14.28 -1.72 25.69
C LEU A 59 13.97 -0.51 26.59
N LEU A 60 13.11 0.40 26.12
CA LEU A 60 12.66 1.54 26.91
C LEU A 60 11.81 1.10 28.11
N ALA A 61 10.87 0.17 27.91
CA ALA A 61 10.02 -0.36 28.97
C ALA A 61 10.82 -1.15 30.01
N GLN A 62 11.83 -1.94 29.60
CA GLN A 62 12.70 -2.67 30.50
C GLN A 62 13.50 -1.76 31.45
N GLN A 63 13.90 -0.57 31.00
CA GLN A 63 14.58 0.41 31.85
C GLN A 63 13.66 1.05 32.89
N HIS A 64 12.35 1.05 32.68
CA HIS A 64 11.42 1.59 33.66
C HIS A 64 11.16 0.55 34.76
N GLN A 65 11.26 1.00 36.02
CA GLN A 65 10.87 0.17 37.15
C GLN A 65 9.34 0.01 37.14
N GLN A 66 8.87 -1.24 37.14
CA GLN A 66 7.44 -1.57 37.21
C GLN A 66 6.82 -1.05 38.51
N PRO A 67 5.53 -0.65 38.51
CA PRO A 67 4.56 -0.75 37.42
C PRO A 67 4.58 0.46 36.45
N ILE A 68 4.42 0.18 35.15
CA ILE A 68 4.30 1.21 34.11
C ILE A 68 2.81 1.55 33.93
N ASP A 69 2.46 2.82 34.10
CA ASP A 69 1.11 3.35 33.87
C ASP A 69 0.79 3.49 32.38
N ASP A 70 -0.50 3.47 32.00
CA ASP A 70 -0.95 3.58 30.62
C ASP A 70 -0.45 4.86 29.92
N SER A 71 -0.36 5.98 30.67
CA SER A 71 0.21 7.23 30.16
C SER A 71 1.69 7.08 29.80
N GLN A 72 2.43 6.32 30.62
CA GLN A 72 3.84 6.04 30.36
C GLN A 72 3.99 5.09 29.17
N ILE A 73 3.15 4.06 29.05
CA ILE A 73 3.14 3.18 27.87
C ILE A 73 2.94 4.00 26.60
N HIS A 74 2.00 4.94 26.60
CA HIS A 74 1.74 5.79 25.44
C HIS A 74 2.95 6.67 25.07
N LYS A 75 3.61 7.28 26.07
CA LYS A 75 4.84 8.05 25.86
C LYS A 75 5.98 7.19 25.32
N LEU A 76 6.17 5.99 25.85
CA LEU A 76 7.24 5.08 25.39
C LEU A 76 7.01 4.64 23.94
N LYS A 77 5.75 4.43 23.53
CA LYS A 77 5.39 4.15 22.13
C LYS A 77 5.66 5.35 21.23
N ASP A 78 5.31 6.57 21.63
CA ASP A 78 5.61 7.80 20.87
C ASP A 78 7.12 7.98 20.68
N ILE A 79 7.89 7.78 21.76
CA ILE A 79 9.36 7.85 21.71
C ILE A 79 9.91 6.78 20.77
N ALA A 80 9.44 5.54 20.86
CA ALA A 80 9.90 4.45 20.00
C ALA A 80 9.62 4.74 18.52
N GLN A 81 8.43 5.27 18.20
CA GLN A 81 8.07 5.66 16.83
C GLN A 81 8.97 6.77 16.31
N ARG A 82 9.17 7.84 17.08
CA ARG A 82 9.98 8.99 16.67
C ARG A 82 11.46 8.65 16.52
N LEU A 83 11.99 7.77 17.39
CA LEU A 83 13.35 7.28 17.29
C LEU A 83 13.55 6.45 16.02
N GLU A 84 12.66 5.51 15.75
CA GLU A 84 12.75 4.68 14.55
C GLU A 84 12.61 5.53 13.28
N ASP A 85 11.64 6.45 13.22
CA ASP A 85 11.49 7.39 12.10
C ASP A 85 12.75 8.23 11.88
N GLY A 86 13.35 8.73 12.97
CA GLY A 86 14.58 9.52 12.91
C GLY A 86 15.76 8.71 12.39
N LEU A 87 15.94 7.48 12.87
CA LEU A 87 16.97 6.55 12.41
C LEU A 87 16.77 6.21 10.93
N PHE A 88 15.55 5.87 10.53
CA PHE A 88 15.24 5.52 9.15
C PHE A 88 15.49 6.67 8.17
N LYS A 89 15.12 7.91 8.53
CA LYS A 89 15.32 9.10 7.69
C LYS A 89 16.76 9.59 7.64
N SER A 90 17.52 9.37 8.71
CA SER A 90 18.92 9.84 8.82
C SER A 90 19.94 8.85 8.27
N SER A 91 19.56 7.59 8.09
CA SER A 91 20.46 6.53 7.62
C SER A 91 20.53 6.48 6.10
N HIS A 92 21.74 6.32 5.56
CA HIS A 92 21.98 6.17 4.11
C HIS A 92 22.00 4.71 3.64
N SER A 93 21.91 3.76 4.57
CA SER A 93 21.85 2.32 4.31
C SER A 93 20.96 1.63 5.33
N LYS A 94 20.55 0.40 5.01
CA LYS A 94 19.87 -0.51 5.93
C LYS A 94 20.84 -1.10 6.96
#